data_AF-A0A7J5L161-F1
#
_entry.id   AF-A0A7J5L161-F1
#
_cell.length_a   1.000
_cell.length_b   1.000
_cell.length_c   1.000
_cell.angle_alpha   90.00
_cell.angle_beta   90.00
_cell.angle_gamma   90.00
#
_symmetry.space_group_name_H-M   'P 1'
#
loop_
_entity.id
_entity.type
_entity.pdbx_description
1 polymer ?
#
loop_
_entity_poly.entity_id
_entity_poly.type
_entity_poly.pdbx_seq_one_letter_code
_entity_poly.pdbx_strand_id
1 'polypeptide(L)'
;MAEDIKMNVFPQVTSAEYIYGELVDGSQIKIKKSDLACLIGAVIYSSSITDLDKIETSGIYPIGDKCENVPSGSEQTQGCILFHLHWDINCSKQLYFTYNGAIFYRFKTRFWSDWKKISFTS
;
A
#
# COMPACT_ATOMS: atom_id res chain seq x y z
N MET A 1 42.14 -35.31 4.92
CA MET A 1 41.06 -34.67 5.69
C MET A 1 40.36 -33.73 4.75
N ALA A 2 39.10 -33.99 4.40
CA ALA A 2 38.30 -33.07 3.61
C ALA A 2 37.87 -31.92 4.54
N GLU A 3 38.15 -30.69 4.16
CA GLU A 3 37.74 -29.52 4.95
C GLU A 3 36.22 -29.40 4.94
N ASP A 4 35.66 -29.19 6.13
CA ASP A 4 34.24 -28.98 6.36
C ASP A 4 33.83 -27.64 5.73
N ILE A 5 33.02 -27.69 4.67
CA ILE A 5 32.53 -26.49 3.99
C ILE A 5 31.51 -25.85 4.90
N LYS A 6 31.86 -24.71 5.52
CA LYS A 6 30.93 -23.89 6.31
C LYS A 6 29.67 -23.60 5.48
N MET A 7 28.58 -24.30 5.77
CA MET A 7 27.26 -23.93 5.31
C MET A 7 26.83 -22.61 5.99
N ASN A 8 26.20 -21.75 5.19
CA ASN A 8 25.40 -20.58 5.61
C ASN A 8 26.13 -19.27 5.91
N VAL A 9 26.98 -18.80 4.99
CA VAL A 9 27.17 -17.35 4.84
C VAL A 9 26.37 -16.93 3.62
N PHE A 10 25.14 -16.43 3.83
CA PHE A 10 24.42 -15.74 2.76
C PHE A 10 25.24 -14.50 2.40
N PRO A 11 25.81 -14.41 1.18
CA PRO A 11 26.54 -13.23 0.78
C PRO A 11 25.57 -12.04 0.81
N GLN A 12 25.97 -10.92 1.43
CA GLN A 12 25.25 -9.67 1.27
C GLN A 12 25.41 -9.21 -0.18
N VAL A 13 24.42 -9.54 -1.03
CA VAL A 13 24.39 -9.14 -2.44
C VAL A 13 23.75 -7.76 -2.58
N THR A 14 24.53 -6.79 -3.07
CA THR A 14 24.06 -5.43 -3.33
C THR A 14 23.19 -5.31 -4.59
N SER A 15 23.30 -6.25 -5.54
CA SER A 15 22.47 -6.28 -6.76
C SER A 15 22.05 -7.70 -7.18
N ALA A 16 21.01 -8.24 -6.55
CA ALA A 16 20.30 -9.40 -7.10
C ALA A 16 19.27 -8.96 -8.15
N GLU A 17 18.99 -9.75 -9.19
CA GLU A 17 17.90 -9.47 -10.15
C GLU A 17 16.58 -10.15 -9.73
N TYR A 18 16.69 -11.25 -8.99
CA TYR A 18 15.58 -12.10 -8.56
C TYR A 18 15.57 -12.27 -7.04
N ILE A 19 14.40 -12.57 -6.50
CA ILE A 19 14.20 -13.15 -5.16
C ILE A 19 13.82 -14.61 -5.37
N TYR A 20 14.46 -15.51 -4.63
CA TYR A 20 14.18 -16.94 -4.68
C TYR A 20 13.35 -17.35 -3.47
N GLY A 21 12.34 -18.20 -3.71
CA GLY A 21 11.53 -18.83 -2.69
C GLY A 21 11.51 -20.34 -2.89
N GLU A 22 11.28 -21.08 -1.82
CA GLU A 22 11.12 -22.53 -1.85
C GLU A 22 9.65 -22.90 -1.65
N LEU A 23 9.13 -23.79 -2.49
CA LEU A 23 7.80 -24.34 -2.37
C LEU A 23 7.80 -25.49 -1.34
N VAL A 24 6.61 -25.89 -0.90
CA VAL A 24 6.43 -26.96 0.11
C VAL A 24 7.00 -28.31 -0.36
N ASP A 25 7.07 -28.52 -1.67
CA ASP A 25 7.66 -29.73 -2.28
C ASP A 25 9.18 -29.66 -2.43
N GLY A 26 9.83 -28.59 -1.96
CA GLY A 26 11.27 -28.36 -2.05
C GLY A 26 11.73 -27.80 -3.39
N SER A 27 10.83 -27.55 -4.35
CA SER A 27 11.18 -26.89 -5.60
C SER A 27 11.41 -25.39 -5.39
N GLN A 28 12.29 -24.80 -6.20
CA GLN A 28 12.64 -23.39 -6.11
C GLN A 28 11.95 -22.56 -7.19
N ILE A 29 11.37 -21.43 -6.78
CA ILE A 29 10.82 -20.41 -7.68
C ILE A 29 11.68 -19.15 -7.65
N LYS A 30 11.59 -18.35 -8.72
CA LYS A 30 12.23 -17.03 -8.80
C LYS A 30 11.23 -15.96 -9.18
N ILE A 31 11.31 -14.82 -8.51
CA ILE A 31 10.48 -13.64 -8.77
C ILE A 31 11.43 -12.52 -9.17
N LYS A 32 11.25 -11.92 -10.37
CA LYS A 32 12.02 -10.73 -10.75
C LYS A 32 11.71 -9.60 -9.79
N LYS A 33 12.72 -8.83 -9.40
CA LYS A 33 12.51 -7.64 -8.55
C LYS A 33 11.59 -6.61 -9.20
N SER A 34 11.69 -6.42 -10.52
CA SER A 34 10.78 -5.54 -11.27
C SER A 34 9.34 -6.02 -11.17
N ASP A 35 9.14 -7.33 -11.28
CA ASP A 35 7.81 -7.93 -11.28
C ASP A 35 7.23 -7.91 -9.88
N LEU A 36 8.05 -8.15 -8.83
CA LEU A 36 7.63 -7.96 -7.44
C LEU A 36 7.33 -6.49 -7.13
N ALA A 37 8.17 -5.55 -7.56
CA ALA A 37 7.94 -4.13 -7.34
C ALA A 37 6.69 -3.64 -8.09
N CYS A 38 6.48 -4.14 -9.31
CA CYS A 38 5.27 -3.91 -10.09
C CYS A 38 4.08 -4.58 -9.41
N LEU A 39 4.21 -5.79 -8.86
CA LEU A 39 3.16 -6.49 -8.13
C LEU A 39 2.82 -5.76 -6.83
N ILE A 40 3.79 -5.23 -6.09
CA ILE A 40 3.55 -4.37 -4.93
C ILE A 40 2.87 -3.07 -5.38
N GLY A 41 3.33 -2.47 -6.48
CA GLY A 41 2.71 -1.32 -7.14
C GLY A 41 1.32 -1.58 -7.73
N ALA A 42 1.01 -2.83 -8.06
CA ALA A 42 -0.26 -3.29 -8.62
C ALA A 42 -1.18 -3.89 -7.54
N VAL A 43 -0.65 -4.28 -6.38
CA VAL A 43 -1.39 -4.56 -5.14
C VAL A 43 -1.89 -3.26 -4.53
N ILE A 44 -1.10 -2.18 -4.67
CA ILE A 44 -1.62 -0.81 -4.56
C ILE A 44 -2.82 -0.62 -5.51
N TYR A 45 -2.85 -1.30 -6.66
CA TYR A 45 -3.91 -1.22 -7.69
C TYR A 45 -5.00 -2.32 -7.59
N SER A 46 -5.02 -3.18 -6.57
CA SER A 46 -5.93 -4.34 -6.58
C SER A 46 -7.18 -4.09 -5.75
N SER A 47 -8.31 -4.00 -6.45
CA SER A 47 -9.69 -3.74 -5.99
C SER A 47 -10.05 -2.25 -5.83
N SER A 48 -11.05 -1.83 -6.61
CA SER A 48 -11.70 -0.53 -6.45
C SER A 48 -12.32 -0.47 -5.05
N ILE A 49 -11.70 0.29 -4.15
CA ILE A 49 -12.28 0.54 -2.84
C ILE A 49 -13.63 1.23 -3.04
N THR A 50 -14.69 0.64 -2.51
CA THR A 50 -16.05 1.18 -2.57
C THR A 50 -16.42 1.94 -1.31
N ASP A 51 -15.66 1.80 -0.21
CA ASP A 51 -15.90 2.48 1.06
C ASP A 51 -14.58 2.69 1.82
N LEU A 52 -14.21 3.94 2.04
CA LEU A 52 -12.96 4.30 2.72
C LEU A 52 -12.94 3.95 4.21
N ASP A 53 -14.08 3.70 4.85
CA ASP A 53 -14.15 3.38 6.29
C ASP A 53 -13.81 1.91 6.58
N LYS A 54 -13.91 1.04 5.57
CA LYS A 54 -13.72 -0.41 5.66
C LYS A 54 -12.30 -0.87 5.35
N ILE A 55 -11.37 0.05 5.13
CA ILE A 55 -9.96 -0.29 4.88
C ILE A 55 -9.30 -0.65 6.22
N GLU A 56 -8.84 -1.90 6.33
CA GLU A 56 -8.16 -2.45 7.51
C GLU A 56 -6.68 -2.76 7.26
N THR A 57 -6.15 -2.39 6.09
CA THR A 57 -4.75 -2.62 5.71
C THR A 57 -4.06 -1.31 5.38
N SER A 58 -2.78 -1.20 5.75
CA SER A 58 -1.94 -0.07 5.34
C SER A 58 -1.61 -0.18 3.86
N GLY A 59 -1.65 0.92 3.13
CA GLY A 59 -1.37 0.91 1.70
C GLY A 59 -1.71 2.19 0.97
N ILE A 60 -1.51 2.16 -0.34
CA ILE A 60 -1.94 3.17 -1.29
C ILE A 60 -3.06 2.53 -2.12
N TYR A 61 -4.17 3.24 -2.35
CA TYR A 61 -5.36 2.71 -2.99
C TYR A 61 -5.85 3.66 -4.09
N PRO A 62 -6.06 3.20 -5.34
CA PRO A 62 -6.84 3.94 -6.31
C PRO A 62 -8.31 3.91 -5.88
N ILE A 63 -8.98 5.02 -6.07
CA ILE A 63 -10.38 5.16 -5.72
C ILE A 63 -11.23 4.91 -6.96
N GLY A 64 -12.16 3.95 -6.84
CA GLY A 64 -13.12 3.63 -7.87
C GLY A 64 -14.23 4.66 -7.99
N ASP A 65 -15.07 4.51 -9.02
CA ASP A 65 -16.31 5.28 -9.13
C ASP A 65 -17.24 4.98 -7.94
N LYS A 66 -18.01 5.99 -7.50
CA LYS A 66 -19.01 5.91 -6.41
C LYS A 66 -18.48 5.36 -5.07
N CYS A 67 -17.23 5.66 -4.75
CA CYS A 67 -16.67 5.31 -3.43
C CYS A 67 -17.36 6.12 -2.32
N GLU A 68 -17.79 5.43 -1.27
CA GLU A 68 -18.41 6.00 -0.08
C GLU A 68 -17.36 6.55 0.90
N ASN A 69 -17.79 7.47 1.78
CA ASN A 69 -16.96 8.09 2.82
C ASN A 69 -15.72 8.85 2.29
N VAL A 70 -15.79 9.32 1.05
CA VAL A 70 -14.86 10.29 0.45
C VAL A 70 -15.06 11.70 1.03
N PRO A 71 -14.03 12.57 0.98
CA PRO A 71 -14.19 13.95 1.43
C PRO A 71 -15.25 14.71 0.64
N SER A 72 -16.11 15.44 1.35
CA SER A 72 -17.03 16.39 0.72
C SER A 72 -16.24 17.44 -0.06
N GLY A 73 -16.60 17.66 -1.33
CA GLY A 73 -15.85 18.54 -2.23
C GLY A 73 -14.70 17.88 -2.99
N SER A 74 -14.64 16.53 -3.04
CA SER A 74 -13.75 15.82 -3.97
C SER A 74 -14.18 15.94 -5.44
N GLU A 75 -15.42 16.37 -5.69
CA GLU A 75 -16.10 16.54 -7.00
C GLU A 75 -16.34 15.23 -7.76
N GLN A 76 -15.35 14.33 -7.78
CA GLN A 76 -15.44 12.96 -8.29
C GLN A 76 -14.61 12.01 -7.42
N THR A 77 -14.75 10.69 -7.64
CA THR A 77 -13.98 9.66 -6.92
C THR A 77 -13.01 8.92 -7.84
N GLN A 78 -13.40 8.68 -9.10
CA GLN A 78 -12.56 8.01 -10.07
C GLN A 78 -11.27 8.80 -10.34
N GLY A 79 -10.13 8.10 -10.28
CA GLY A 79 -8.81 8.70 -10.48
C GLY A 79 -8.24 9.41 -9.25
N CYS A 80 -8.95 9.39 -8.12
CA CYS A 80 -8.39 9.82 -6.84
C CYS A 80 -7.52 8.71 -6.23
N ILE A 81 -6.63 9.10 -5.32
CA ILE A 81 -5.69 8.18 -4.66
C ILE A 81 -5.80 8.39 -3.15
N LEU A 82 -5.83 7.29 -2.40
CA LEU A 82 -5.77 7.32 -0.95
C LEU A 82 -4.46 6.72 -0.45
N PHE A 83 -3.82 7.38 0.50
CA PHE A 83 -2.81 6.78 1.35
C PHE A 83 -3.42 6.47 2.74
N HIS A 84 -3.41 5.20 3.12
CA HIS A 84 -3.96 4.71 4.39
C HIS A 84 -2.87 4.10 5.26
N LEU A 85 -2.81 4.53 6.51
CA LEU A 85 -1.96 3.95 7.54
C LEU A 85 -2.87 3.38 8.64
N HIS A 86 -2.82 2.06 8.82
CA HIS A 86 -3.58 1.31 9.81
C HIS A 86 -2.67 0.84 10.94
N TRP A 87 -3.11 1.04 12.19
CA TRP A 87 -2.48 0.45 13.37
C TRP A 87 -3.36 -0.66 13.96
N ASP A 88 -4.62 -0.33 14.25
CA ASP A 88 -5.64 -1.27 14.74
C ASP A 88 -7.05 -0.78 14.40
N ILE A 89 -8.08 -1.56 14.80
CA ILE A 89 -9.50 -1.26 14.57
C ILE A 89 -9.93 0.15 15.03
N ASN A 90 -9.22 0.75 15.99
CA ASN A 90 -9.50 2.06 16.56
C ASN A 90 -8.59 3.17 16.01
N CYS A 91 -7.47 2.86 15.37
CA CYS A 91 -6.46 3.83 14.98
C CYS A 91 -6.01 3.65 13.53
N SER A 92 -6.43 4.60 12.69
CA SER A 92 -5.99 4.74 11.30
C SER A 92 -5.78 6.21 10.94
N LYS A 93 -5.06 6.46 9.85
CA LYS A 93 -4.82 7.78 9.24
C LYS A 93 -5.04 7.68 7.74
N GLN A 94 -5.68 8.68 7.17
CA GLN A 94 -5.99 8.73 5.74
C GLN A 94 -5.61 10.07 5.15
N LEU A 95 -4.90 10.02 4.03
CA LEU A 95 -4.55 11.18 3.20
C LEU A 95 -5.09 10.93 1.80
N TYR A 96 -6.05 11.74 1.37
CA TYR A 96 -6.79 11.59 0.12
C TYR A 96 -6.35 12.67 -0.87
N PHE A 97 -5.96 12.26 -2.07
CA PHE A 97 -5.56 13.11 -3.18
C PHE A 97 -6.68 13.10 -4.21
N THR A 98 -7.28 14.26 -4.47
CA THR A 98 -8.29 14.38 -5.52
C THR A 98 -7.62 14.40 -6.89
N TYR A 99 -8.40 14.05 -7.92
CA TYR A 99 -7.99 14.20 -9.31
C TYR A 99 -7.56 15.65 -9.65
N ASN A 100 -8.23 16.64 -9.06
CA ASN A 100 -7.99 18.06 -9.29
C ASN A 100 -6.87 18.66 -8.42
N GLY A 101 -6.11 17.83 -7.70
CA GLY A 101 -4.93 18.25 -6.94
C GLY A 101 -5.19 18.80 -5.53
N ALA A 102 -6.43 18.73 -5.04
CA ALA A 102 -6.72 19.01 -3.63
C ALA A 102 -6.31 17.83 -2.75
N ILE A 103 -5.92 18.11 -1.50
CA ILE A 103 -5.50 17.09 -0.53
C ILE A 103 -6.38 17.20 0.70
N PHE A 104 -6.87 16.06 1.19
CA PHE A 104 -7.67 15.97 2.40
C PHE A 104 -7.06 14.98 3.37
N TYR A 105 -7.23 15.25 4.66
CA TYR A 105 -6.76 14.40 5.73
C TYR A 105 -7.89 14.10 6.72
N ARG A 106 -7.94 12.85 7.20
CA ARG A 106 -8.73 12.46 8.37
C ARG A 106 -8.01 11.39 9.18
N PHE A 107 -8.49 11.16 10.39
CA PHE A 107 -7.96 10.13 11.28
C PHE A 107 -9.07 9.37 11.98
N LYS A 108 -8.75 8.16 12.46
CA LYS A 108 -9.62 7.36 13.32
C LYS A 108 -9.04 7.29 14.73
N THR A 109 -9.90 7.54 15.72
CA THR A 109 -9.69 7.23 17.16
C THR A 109 -11.01 6.67 17.71
N ARG A 110 -11.21 5.36 17.58
CA ARG A 110 -12.50 4.64 17.68
C ARG A 110 -13.50 5.00 16.57
N PHE A 111 -13.68 6.28 16.30
CA PHE A 111 -14.53 6.82 15.24
C PHE A 111 -13.69 7.62 14.24
N TRP A 112 -14.15 7.71 12.99
CA TRP A 112 -13.55 8.56 11.98
C TRP A 112 -13.83 10.04 12.29
N SER A 113 -12.81 10.88 12.17
CA SER A 113 -12.98 12.32 12.14
C SER A 113 -13.59 12.74 10.80
N ASP A 114 -14.16 13.94 10.77
CA ASP A 114 -14.45 14.62 9.51
C ASP A 114 -13.18 14.79 8.68
N TRP A 115 -13.36 14.89 7.37
CA TRP A 115 -12.30 15.24 6.43
C TRP A 115 -11.93 16.71 6.56
N LYS A 116 -10.63 16.99 6.57
CA LYS A 116 -10.07 18.35 6.56
C LYS A 116 -9.27 18.57 5.30
N LYS A 117 -9.62 19.60 4.52
CA LYS A 117 -8.84 20.02 3.35
C LYS A 117 -7.53 20.65 3.80
N ILE A 118 -6.41 20.18 3.27
CA ILE A 118 -5.09 20.76 3.49
C ILE A 118 -4.91 21.93 2.53
N SER A 119 -4.45 23.06 3.05
CA SER A 119 -4.05 24.23 2.25
C SER A 119 -2.63 24.61 2.64
N PHE A 120 -1.81 24.96 1.65
CA PHE A 120 -0.48 25.50 1.88
C PHE A 120 -0.56 27.02 1.82
N THR A 121 0.05 27.68 2.80
CA THR A 121 0.27 29.13 2.76
C THR A 121 1.57 29.40 2.00
N SER A 122 1.54 30.36 1.07
CA SER A 122 2.73 30.95 0.45
C SER A 122 3.49 31.84 1.41
#